data_AF-A0A251W9E9-F1
#
_entry.id   AF-A0A251W9E9-F1
#
_cell.length_a   1.000
_cell.length_b   1.000
_cell.length_c   1.000
_cell.angle_alpha   90.00
_cell.angle_beta   90.00
_cell.angle_gamma   90.00
#
_symmetry.space_group_name_H-M   'P 1'
#
loop_
_entity.id
_entity.type
_entity.pdbx_description
1 polymer ?
#
loop_
_entity_poly.entity_id
_entity_poly.type
_entity_poly.pdbx_seq_one_letter_code
_entity_poly.pdbx_strand_id
1 'polypeptide(L)'
;MFDPMNSSPLRQTRFPQTRFCPSRLYRTTRLAIAALSTLALLGVSTPLPLHASPLTFKAPRRGTPPVTNGAASRGTSCVSQPNETLAALMPKGNFGMTTAAQPTLFVYVPASTAKTIELMVETQDGNKRLYKQVFPAPATAGVVRLQPIGGDVPELAVNQTYRWKVSLVCDQEDRSADITALGWVERVNLPTQLTTDLPQADPQRRPYLYAEAGLWHETLTSLAELQQQQPSNAELRTQWESLLRSAGLETLSQAPFAQCCQAQ
;
A
#
# COMPACT_ATOMS: atom_id res chain seq x y z
N MET A 1 -39.55 -55.04 21.32
CA MET A 1 -40.27 -53.75 21.37
C MET A 1 -39.48 -52.78 20.49
N PHE A 2 -40.08 -52.44 19.34
CA PHE A 2 -39.73 -51.43 18.33
C PHE A 2 -38.48 -51.57 17.43
N ASP A 3 -38.78 -51.99 16.20
CA ASP A 3 -38.34 -51.50 14.88
C ASP A 3 -38.03 -49.98 14.79
N PRO A 4 -37.26 -49.47 13.79
CA PRO A 4 -37.77 -49.47 12.40
C PRO A 4 -36.76 -49.57 11.23
N MET A 5 -37.25 -50.22 10.16
CA MET A 5 -36.89 -49.99 8.76
C MET A 5 -37.28 -48.57 8.29
N ASN A 6 -36.42 -47.91 7.53
CA ASN A 6 -36.74 -46.71 6.75
C ASN A 6 -36.57 -46.99 5.25
N SER A 7 -37.61 -46.72 4.49
CA SER A 7 -37.76 -47.04 3.07
C SER A 7 -38.02 -45.77 2.24
N SER A 8 -37.12 -45.53 1.29
CA SER A 8 -37.37 -45.14 -0.12
C SER A 8 -38.01 -43.78 -0.49
N PRO A 9 -37.82 -43.32 -1.76
CA PRO A 9 -37.74 -41.89 -2.11
C PRO A 9 -38.83 -41.34 -3.05
N LEU A 10 -38.74 -40.00 -3.21
CA LEU A 10 -39.26 -39.04 -4.20
C LEU A 10 -39.82 -39.54 -5.55
N ARG A 11 -40.96 -38.97 -6.00
CA ARG A 11 -41.13 -38.42 -7.38
C ARG A 11 -42.38 -37.56 -7.63
N GLN A 12 -42.12 -36.33 -8.09
CA GLN A 12 -42.70 -35.58 -9.22
C GLN A 12 -44.22 -35.49 -9.41
N THR A 13 -44.75 -34.29 -9.18
CA THR A 13 -46.04 -33.80 -9.69
C THR A 13 -45.83 -33.03 -11.02
N ARG A 14 -46.47 -33.50 -12.10
CA ARG A 14 -46.68 -32.75 -13.37
C ARG A 14 -47.87 -31.79 -13.20
N PHE A 15 -47.74 -30.58 -13.73
CA PHE A 15 -48.89 -29.70 -14.03
C PHE A 15 -49.06 -29.57 -15.56
N PRO A 16 -50.30 -29.49 -16.08
CA PRO A 16 -50.56 -29.51 -17.52
C PRO A 16 -50.62 -28.11 -18.14
N GLN A 17 -50.25 -28.05 -19.42
CA GLN A 17 -50.44 -26.89 -20.30
C GLN A 17 -51.72 -27.03 -21.14
N THR A 18 -52.48 -25.94 -21.21
CA THR A 18 -53.61 -25.65 -22.12
C THR A 18 -53.81 -24.13 -22.06
N ARG A 19 -54.12 -23.33 -23.09
CA ARG A 19 -54.62 -23.53 -24.46
C ARG A 19 -54.63 -22.13 -25.16
N PHE A 20 -54.60 -22.13 -26.50
CA PHE A 20 -55.33 -21.27 -27.47
C PHE A 20 -54.98 -19.78 -27.75
N CYS A 21 -54.49 -19.55 -29.00
CA CYS A 21 -54.97 -18.69 -30.13
C CYS A 21 -56.15 -17.69 -29.94
N PRO A 22 -56.43 -16.75 -30.89
CA PRO A 22 -55.67 -16.22 -32.04
C PRO A 22 -55.75 -14.67 -32.24
N SER A 23 -55.13 -14.22 -33.33
CA SER A 23 -55.17 -12.91 -34.01
C SER A 23 -56.52 -12.16 -34.08
N ARG A 24 -56.49 -10.83 -33.87
CA ARG A 24 -57.46 -9.89 -34.45
C ARG A 24 -56.77 -8.64 -35.01
N LEU A 25 -57.03 -8.41 -36.29
CA LEU A 25 -56.88 -7.15 -37.02
C LEU A 25 -57.71 -6.05 -36.34
N TYR A 26 -57.14 -4.85 -36.19
CA TYR A 26 -57.93 -3.63 -36.06
C TYR A 26 -57.40 -2.54 -37.01
N ARG A 27 -58.34 -2.06 -37.84
CA ARG A 27 -58.23 -0.95 -38.79
C ARG A 27 -58.45 0.38 -38.05
N THR A 28 -57.67 1.38 -38.47
CA THR A 28 -57.99 2.82 -38.61
C THR A 28 -58.57 3.61 -37.43
N THR A 29 -57.88 4.67 -37.00
CA THR A 29 -58.28 6.07 -37.25
C THR A 29 -57.21 7.05 -36.77
N ARG A 30 -57.03 8.14 -37.53
CA ARG A 30 -56.10 9.23 -37.27
C ARG A 30 -56.60 10.09 -36.10
N LEU A 31 -55.71 10.46 -35.19
CA LEU A 31 -55.81 11.69 -34.41
C LEU A 31 -54.41 12.25 -34.23
N ALA A 32 -54.20 13.40 -34.88
CA ALA A 32 -53.02 14.22 -34.75
C ALA A 32 -53.04 14.90 -33.37
N ILE A 33 -52.03 14.64 -32.55
CA ILE A 33 -51.68 15.52 -31.43
C ILE A 33 -50.19 15.81 -31.60
N ALA A 34 -49.90 16.97 -32.19
CA ALA A 34 -48.58 17.56 -32.17
C ALA A 34 -48.28 18.01 -30.74
N ALA A 35 -47.68 17.13 -29.93
CA ALA A 35 -47.08 17.52 -28.67
C ALA A 35 -45.73 18.18 -28.98
N LEU A 36 -45.69 19.51 -28.91
CA LEU A 36 -44.46 20.29 -28.91
C LEU A 36 -43.70 19.98 -27.61
N SER A 37 -42.86 18.94 -27.67
CA SER A 37 -41.88 18.65 -26.63
C SER A 37 -40.80 19.73 -26.68
N THR A 38 -40.97 20.79 -25.90
CA THR A 38 -39.91 21.73 -25.59
C THR A 38 -38.83 20.97 -24.83
N LEU A 39 -37.82 20.51 -25.57
CA LEU A 39 -36.61 19.92 -25.02
C LEU A 39 -35.85 21.03 -24.29
N ALA A 40 -36.21 21.28 -23.03
CA ALA A 40 -35.46 22.14 -22.15
C ALA A 40 -34.08 21.49 -21.96
N LEU A 41 -33.09 21.99 -22.70
CA LEU A 41 -31.67 21.77 -22.45
C LEU A 41 -31.35 22.37 -21.09
N LEU A 42 -31.69 21.65 -20.02
CA LEU A 42 -31.05 21.85 -18.72
C LEU A 42 -29.58 21.55 -18.95
N GLY A 43 -28.77 22.61 -19.07
CA GLY A 43 -27.33 22.51 -19.07
C GLY A 43 -26.91 21.83 -17.78
N VAL A 44 -26.72 20.52 -17.82
CA VAL A 44 -26.10 19.77 -16.73
C VAL A 44 -24.66 20.23 -16.71
N SER A 45 -24.39 21.27 -15.93
CA SER A 45 -23.04 21.64 -15.54
C SER A 45 -22.50 20.46 -14.74
N THR A 46 -21.87 19.50 -15.42
CA THR A 46 -21.04 18.53 -14.73
C THR A 46 -19.92 19.35 -14.07
N PRO A 47 -19.84 19.41 -12.73
CA PRO A 47 -18.73 20.10 -12.09
C PRO A 47 -17.45 19.39 -12.57
N LEU A 48 -16.50 20.17 -13.08
CA LEU A 48 -15.16 19.65 -13.38
C LEU A 48 -14.66 18.92 -12.14
N PRO A 49 -14.15 17.68 -12.25
CA PRO A 49 -13.57 17.01 -11.10
C PRO A 49 -12.44 17.87 -10.57
N LEU A 50 -12.60 18.38 -9.36
CA LEU A 50 -11.57 19.09 -8.62
C LEU A 50 -10.46 18.07 -8.35
N HIS A 51 -9.42 18.06 -9.19
CA HIS A 51 -8.27 17.19 -8.98
C HIS A 51 -7.52 17.71 -7.75
N ALA A 52 -7.32 16.85 -6.76
CA ALA A 52 -6.49 17.21 -5.62
C ALA A 52 -5.07 17.50 -6.10
N SER A 53 -4.41 18.50 -5.50
CA SER A 53 -3.02 18.80 -5.84
C SER A 53 -2.14 17.56 -5.63
N PRO A 54 -1.13 17.30 -6.49
CA PRO A 54 -0.27 16.14 -6.33
C PRO A 54 0.48 16.21 -4.99
N LEU A 55 0.43 15.11 -4.25
CA LEU A 55 1.17 14.90 -3.02
C LEU A 55 2.65 14.80 -3.37
N THR A 56 3.42 15.75 -2.87
CA THR A 56 4.87 15.80 -3.05
C THR A 56 5.54 15.88 -1.69
N PHE A 57 6.70 15.23 -1.56
CA PHE A 57 7.44 15.22 -0.30
C PHE A 57 8.47 16.36 -0.23
N LYS A 58 8.43 17.14 0.84
CA LYS A 58 9.43 18.19 1.11
C LYS A 58 10.48 17.64 2.06
N ALA A 59 11.61 17.22 1.50
CA ALA A 59 12.74 16.76 2.31
C ALA A 59 13.25 17.89 3.22
N PRO A 60 13.54 17.60 4.50
CA PRO A 60 14.09 18.59 5.42
C PRO A 60 15.46 19.07 4.94
N ARG A 61 15.77 20.36 5.12
CA ARG A 61 17.08 20.95 4.83
C ARG A 61 18.10 20.59 5.92
N ARG A 62 18.44 19.32 6.06
CA ARG A 62 19.50 18.83 6.96
C ARG A 62 20.53 18.03 6.17
N GLY A 63 21.78 18.03 6.65
CA GLY A 63 22.83 17.20 6.07
C GLY A 63 22.42 15.73 6.18
N THR A 64 22.24 15.07 5.04
CA THR A 64 21.99 13.63 5.01
C THR A 64 23.26 12.90 5.45
N PRO A 65 23.15 11.87 6.30
CA PRO A 65 24.27 10.97 6.55
C PRO A 65 24.84 10.46 5.22
N PRO A 66 26.16 10.17 5.15
CA PRO A 66 26.77 9.67 3.93
C PRO A 66 25.98 8.47 3.38
N VAL A 67 25.58 8.57 2.12
CA VAL A 67 24.98 7.44 1.42
C VAL A 67 26.11 6.44 1.16
N THR A 68 26.16 5.38 1.95
CA THR A 68 26.95 4.21 1.58
C THR A 68 26.16 3.46 0.53
N ASN A 69 26.62 3.47 -0.73
CA ASN A 69 26.12 2.54 -1.73
C ASN A 69 26.25 1.13 -1.15
N GLY A 70 25.13 0.39 -1.09
CA GLY A 70 25.14 -1.00 -0.62
C GLY A 70 26.22 -1.78 -1.36
N ALA A 71 27.01 -2.55 -0.62
CA ALA A 71 28.03 -3.41 -1.21
C ALA A 71 27.38 -4.36 -2.23
N ALA A 72 28.00 -4.50 -3.41
CA ALA A 72 27.59 -5.50 -4.38
C ALA A 72 27.65 -6.89 -3.74
N SER A 73 26.54 -7.61 -3.76
CA SER A 73 26.44 -8.98 -3.26
C SER A 73 27.35 -9.90 -4.08
N ARG A 74 28.04 -10.83 -3.42
CA ARG A 74 28.92 -11.82 -4.07
C ARG A 74 28.21 -13.17 -3.98
N GLY A 75 27.55 -13.57 -5.07
CA GLY A 75 26.86 -14.86 -5.15
C GLY A 75 25.78 -14.88 -6.23
N THR A 76 25.20 -16.06 -6.47
CA THR A 76 24.02 -16.20 -7.31
C THR A 76 22.81 -15.70 -6.52
N SER A 77 22.30 -14.53 -6.91
CA SER A 77 21.10 -13.92 -6.30
C SER A 77 19.89 -14.85 -6.34
N CYS A 78 19.07 -14.84 -5.29
CA CYS A 78 17.77 -15.51 -5.25
C CYS A 78 16.64 -14.71 -5.95
N VAL A 79 16.96 -13.57 -6.58
CA VAL A 79 16.00 -12.77 -7.35
C VAL A 79 15.82 -13.32 -8.76
N SER A 80 14.56 -13.44 -9.18
CA SER A 80 14.19 -14.10 -10.43
C SER A 80 14.53 -13.28 -11.67
N GLN A 81 14.63 -11.95 -11.56
CA GLN A 81 14.90 -11.04 -12.68
C GLN A 81 16.19 -10.25 -12.44
N PRO A 82 17.16 -10.25 -13.37
CA PRO A 82 18.48 -9.64 -13.15
C PRO A 82 18.46 -8.11 -13.00
N ASN A 83 17.41 -7.45 -13.49
CA ASN A 83 17.25 -5.99 -13.43
C ASN A 83 16.39 -5.52 -12.25
N GLU A 84 15.83 -6.45 -11.46
CA GLU A 84 15.09 -6.12 -10.26
C GLU A 84 15.96 -6.31 -9.02
N THR A 85 15.69 -5.53 -7.99
CA THR A 85 16.41 -5.61 -6.72
C THR A 85 15.50 -5.22 -5.57
N LEU A 86 15.85 -5.66 -4.37
CA LEU A 86 15.25 -5.19 -3.13
C LEU A 86 15.55 -3.70 -2.98
N ALA A 87 14.51 -2.88 -2.78
CA ALA A 87 14.66 -1.44 -2.69
C ALA A 87 13.93 -0.86 -1.48
N ALA A 88 14.59 0.08 -0.80
CA ALA A 88 13.97 0.85 0.26
C ALA A 88 13.05 1.93 -0.36
N LEU A 89 11.81 2.05 0.11
CA LEU A 89 10.97 3.19 -0.27
C LEU A 89 11.37 4.39 0.58
N MET A 90 12.49 5.01 0.21
CA MET A 90 13.07 6.16 0.88
C MET A 90 13.23 7.33 -0.09
N PRO A 91 13.14 8.59 0.39
CA PRO A 91 13.36 9.73 -0.46
C PRO A 91 14.84 9.84 -0.84
N LYS A 92 15.14 10.72 -1.80
CA LYS A 92 16.52 11.05 -2.19
C LYS A 92 17.40 11.29 -0.95
N GLY A 93 18.54 10.60 -0.90
CA GLY A 93 19.45 10.63 0.25
C GLY A 93 19.20 9.56 1.30
N ASN A 94 18.22 8.66 1.09
CA ASN A 94 17.93 7.50 1.95
C ASN A 94 17.67 7.85 3.42
N PHE A 95 17.11 9.03 3.70
CA PHE A 95 16.88 9.53 5.05
C PHE A 95 15.42 9.96 5.24
N GLY A 96 14.79 9.50 6.31
CA GLY A 96 13.41 9.82 6.66
C GLY A 96 13.28 10.21 8.13
N MET A 97 12.38 11.15 8.42
CA MET A 97 12.01 11.46 9.80
C MET A 97 10.73 10.71 10.17
N THR A 98 10.60 10.40 11.45
CA THR A 98 9.39 9.81 12.03
C THR A 98 9.11 10.40 13.42
N THR A 99 7.85 10.42 13.82
CA THR A 99 7.42 10.67 15.20
C THR A 99 7.17 9.37 15.97
N ALA A 100 6.98 8.26 15.25
CA ALA A 100 6.70 6.96 15.83
C ALA A 100 7.89 6.41 16.61
N ALA A 101 7.60 5.83 17.78
CA ALA A 101 8.58 5.12 18.59
C ALA A 101 9.13 3.87 17.89
N GLN A 102 8.26 3.20 17.14
CA GLN A 102 8.55 1.99 16.37
C GLN A 102 7.99 2.23 14.96
N PRO A 103 8.77 2.87 14.06
CA PRO A 103 8.27 3.28 12.77
C PRO A 103 7.93 2.08 11.88
N THR A 104 6.90 2.24 11.07
CA THR A 104 6.63 1.35 9.94
C THR A 104 7.57 1.69 8.79
N LEU A 105 8.21 0.68 8.23
CA LEU A 105 9.13 0.79 7.10
C LEU A 105 8.50 0.18 5.85
N PHE A 106 8.81 0.74 4.68
CA PHE A 106 8.32 0.23 3.40
C PHE A 106 9.49 -0.15 2.50
N VAL A 107 9.38 -1.33 1.88
CA VAL A 107 10.37 -1.85 0.93
C VAL A 107 9.67 -2.46 -0.28
N TYR A 108 10.25 -2.32 -1.46
CA TYR A 108 9.88 -3.11 -2.63
C TYR A 108 10.66 -4.41 -2.58
N VAL A 109 9.95 -5.53 -2.60
CA VAL A 109 10.52 -6.88 -2.67
C VAL A 109 10.31 -7.41 -4.09
N PRO A 110 11.39 -7.75 -4.82
CA PRO A 110 11.27 -8.33 -6.15
C PRO A 110 10.81 -9.79 -6.10
N ALA A 111 10.41 -10.34 -7.24
CA ALA A 111 10.13 -11.77 -7.35
C ALA A 111 11.41 -12.56 -7.01
N SER A 112 11.31 -13.51 -6.08
CA SER A 112 12.47 -14.25 -5.58
C SER A 112 12.09 -15.63 -5.04
N THR A 113 13.10 -16.47 -4.82
CA THR A 113 12.96 -17.79 -4.16
C THR A 113 13.19 -17.74 -2.65
N ALA A 114 13.53 -16.56 -2.11
CA ALA A 114 13.75 -16.38 -0.68
C ALA A 114 12.46 -16.67 0.11
N LYS A 115 12.62 -17.33 1.26
CA LYS A 115 11.49 -17.65 2.15
C LYS A 115 11.25 -16.58 3.19
N THR A 116 12.26 -15.77 3.49
CA THR A 116 12.23 -14.82 4.59
C THR A 116 12.91 -13.52 4.23
N ILE A 117 12.46 -12.44 4.88
CA ILE A 117 13.08 -11.12 4.87
C ILE A 117 13.49 -10.79 6.31
N GLU A 118 14.70 -10.28 6.49
CA GLU A 118 15.23 -9.89 7.80
C GLU A 118 15.30 -8.37 7.90
N LEU A 119 14.60 -7.79 8.88
CA LEU A 119 14.74 -6.39 9.28
C LEU A 119 15.72 -6.29 10.44
N MET A 120 16.71 -5.43 10.31
CA MET A 120 17.63 -5.07 11.39
C MET A 120 17.66 -3.56 11.58
N VAL A 121 17.57 -3.10 12.82
CA VAL A 121 17.76 -1.70 13.19
C VAL A 121 18.96 -1.59 14.12
N GLU A 122 19.83 -0.62 13.86
CA GLU A 122 21.08 -0.40 14.55
C GLU A 122 21.33 1.10 14.79
N THR A 123 22.23 1.41 15.71
CA THR A 123 22.68 2.78 15.99
C THR A 123 23.30 3.43 14.75
N GLN A 124 23.38 4.77 14.75
CA GLN A 124 23.89 5.52 13.59
C GLN A 124 25.28 5.05 13.11
N ASP A 125 26.15 4.67 14.04
CA ASP A 125 27.51 4.17 13.75
C ASP A 125 27.54 2.70 13.27
N GLY A 126 26.41 2.00 13.35
CA GLY A 126 26.29 0.57 13.04
C GLY A 126 26.95 -0.36 14.08
N ASN A 127 27.37 0.15 15.23
CA ASN A 127 28.09 -0.63 16.23
C ASN A 127 27.16 -1.43 17.16
N LYS A 128 25.92 -0.97 17.34
CA LYS A 128 24.95 -1.61 18.22
C LYS A 128 23.64 -1.90 17.50
N ARG A 129 23.29 -3.19 17.44
CA ARG A 129 21.96 -3.63 17.02
C ARG A 129 20.94 -3.30 18.11
N LEU A 130 19.86 -2.60 17.73
CA LEU A 130 18.71 -2.38 18.59
C LEU A 130 17.83 -3.62 18.60
N TYR A 131 17.42 -4.07 17.41
CA TYR A 131 16.64 -5.28 17.25
C TYR A 131 16.83 -5.90 15.87
N LYS A 132 16.36 -7.15 15.76
CA LYS A 132 16.30 -7.93 14.52
C LYS A 132 14.98 -8.68 14.49
N GLN A 133 14.31 -8.66 13.35
CA GLN A 133 13.08 -9.41 13.13
C GLN A 133 13.11 -10.09 11.77
N VAL A 134 12.53 -11.29 11.72
CA VAL A 134 12.41 -12.07 10.50
C VAL A 134 10.93 -12.17 10.16
N PHE A 135 10.62 -11.90 8.90
CA PHE A 135 9.29 -11.98 8.34
C PHE A 135 9.28 -13.01 7.20
N PRO A 136 8.13 -13.64 6.89
CA PRO A 136 8.00 -14.38 5.65
C PRO A 136 8.25 -13.45 4.45
N ALA A 137 8.82 -13.95 3.36
CA ALA A 137 8.86 -13.21 2.11
C ALA A 137 7.47 -13.21 1.43
N PRO A 138 7.08 -12.15 0.72
CA PRO A 138 5.82 -12.14 -0.03
C PRO A 138 5.88 -13.17 -1.17
N ALA A 139 4.73 -13.78 -1.47
CA ALA A 139 4.61 -14.72 -2.58
C ALA A 139 4.74 -14.07 -3.97
N THR A 140 4.49 -12.75 -4.05
CA THR A 140 4.56 -11.97 -5.29
C THR A 140 5.39 -10.71 -5.07
N ALA A 141 6.03 -10.24 -6.13
CA ALA A 141 6.75 -8.97 -6.10
C ALA A 141 5.82 -7.80 -5.70
N GLY A 142 6.33 -6.85 -4.95
CA GLY A 142 5.56 -5.66 -4.57
C GLY A 142 6.10 -4.93 -3.34
N VAL A 143 5.38 -3.87 -2.98
CA VAL A 143 5.65 -3.05 -1.80
C VAL A 143 5.13 -3.76 -0.56
N VAL A 144 6.01 -3.94 0.42
CA VAL A 144 5.73 -4.57 1.71
C VAL A 144 5.82 -3.54 2.83
N ARG A 145 4.86 -3.63 3.75
CA ARG A 145 4.82 -2.89 5.02
C ARG A 145 5.49 -3.72 6.12
N LEU A 146 6.58 -3.22 6.67
CA LEU A 146 7.31 -3.83 7.79
C LEU A 146 7.03 -3.03 9.06
N GLN A 147 6.08 -3.49 9.86
CA GLN A 147 5.83 -2.98 11.19
C GLN A 147 6.54 -3.88 12.20
N PRO A 148 7.26 -3.32 13.19
CA PRO A 148 7.79 -4.12 14.27
C PRO A 148 6.68 -4.86 15.05
N ILE A 149 6.91 -6.13 15.37
CA ILE A 149 5.94 -7.01 16.06
C ILE A 149 6.44 -7.35 17.47
N GLY A 150 5.56 -7.38 18.47
CA GLY A 150 5.92 -7.77 19.84
C GLY A 150 6.21 -6.58 20.76
N GLY A 151 5.88 -6.74 22.05
CA GLY A 151 5.99 -5.67 23.05
C GLY A 151 7.40 -5.41 23.57
N ASP A 152 8.36 -6.27 23.23
CA ASP A 152 9.76 -6.20 23.65
C ASP A 152 10.66 -5.45 22.64
N VAL A 153 10.10 -4.98 21.52
CA VAL A 153 10.84 -4.16 20.54
C VAL A 153 11.24 -2.81 21.17
N PRO A 154 12.54 -2.48 21.25
CA PRO A 154 12.98 -1.20 21.80
C PRO A 154 12.45 -0.01 20.99
N GLU A 155 12.03 1.05 21.68
CA GLU A 155 11.68 2.31 21.04
C GLU A 155 12.91 3.06 20.55
N LEU A 156 12.79 3.71 19.40
CA LEU A 156 13.75 4.70 18.94
C LEU A 156 13.70 5.91 19.88
N ALA A 157 14.84 6.45 20.30
CA ALA A 157 14.87 7.65 21.12
C ALA A 157 14.65 8.91 20.25
N VAL A 158 13.97 9.91 20.81
CA VAL A 158 13.75 11.20 20.14
C VAL A 158 15.09 11.92 19.93
N ASN A 159 15.21 12.60 18.79
CA ASN A 159 16.40 13.27 18.27
C ASN A 159 17.61 12.35 18.05
N GLN A 160 17.36 11.05 17.85
CA GLN A 160 18.41 10.08 17.53
C GLN A 160 18.16 9.47 16.16
N THR A 161 19.27 9.31 15.41
CA THR A 161 19.28 8.67 14.10
C THR A 161 19.71 7.22 14.22
N TYR A 162 19.06 6.37 13.43
CA TYR A 162 19.29 4.94 13.35
C TYR A 162 19.47 4.54 11.90
N ARG A 163 20.21 3.46 11.68
CA ARG A 163 20.28 2.79 10.38
C ARG A 163 19.39 1.57 10.44
N TRP A 164 18.62 1.36 9.39
CA TRP A 164 17.86 0.13 9.22
C TRP A 164 18.27 -0.55 7.92
N LYS A 165 18.26 -1.89 7.96
CA LYS A 165 18.58 -2.76 6.83
C LYS A 165 17.47 -3.79 6.69
N VAL A 166 17.10 -4.04 5.46
CA VAL A 166 16.20 -5.13 5.11
C VAL A 166 16.97 -6.03 4.16
N SER A 167 17.09 -7.30 4.52
CA SER A 167 17.83 -8.30 3.73
C SER A 167 16.87 -9.38 3.26
N LEU A 168 16.89 -9.65 1.96
CA LEU A 168 16.26 -10.82 1.38
C LEU A 168 17.19 -12.02 1.62
N VAL A 169 16.74 -12.99 2.41
CA VAL A 169 17.55 -14.13 2.85
C VAL A 169 17.52 -15.21 1.77
N CYS A 170 18.60 -15.31 0.99
CA CYS A 170 18.67 -16.22 -0.15
C CYS A 170 19.01 -17.65 0.27
N ASP A 171 19.97 -17.81 1.17
CA ASP A 171 20.35 -19.08 1.78
C ASP A 171 20.55 -18.84 3.30
N GLN A 172 19.95 -19.67 4.14
CA GLN A 172 19.99 -19.49 5.59
C GLN A 172 21.35 -19.85 6.20
N GLU A 173 22.08 -20.76 5.57
CA GLU A 173 23.41 -21.22 6.02
C GLU A 173 24.52 -20.35 5.41
N ASP A 174 24.35 -19.91 4.17
CA ASP A 174 25.29 -19.00 3.50
C ASP A 174 24.64 -17.68 3.05
N ARG A 175 24.77 -16.65 3.89
CA ARG A 175 24.20 -15.31 3.66
C ARG A 175 24.98 -14.48 2.63
N SER A 176 26.00 -15.01 1.95
CA SER A 176 26.86 -14.21 1.05
C SER A 176 26.12 -13.63 -0.17
N ALA A 177 25.05 -14.32 -0.60
CA ALA A 177 24.24 -13.96 -1.76
C ALA A 177 23.03 -13.07 -1.43
N ASP A 178 22.86 -12.70 -0.16
CA ASP A 178 21.77 -11.83 0.27
C ASP A 178 21.79 -10.48 -0.46
N ILE A 179 20.60 -9.94 -0.66
CA ILE A 179 20.41 -8.60 -1.19
C ILE A 179 19.84 -7.75 -0.08
N THR A 180 20.46 -6.59 0.15
CA THR A 180 20.12 -5.71 1.26
C THR A 180 19.77 -4.32 0.76
N ALA A 181 18.60 -3.83 1.18
CA ALA A 181 18.22 -2.44 1.10
C ALA A 181 18.49 -1.75 2.44
N LEU A 182 18.85 -0.47 2.42
CA LEU A 182 19.20 0.31 3.60
C LEU A 182 18.48 1.65 3.63
N GLY A 183 18.25 2.16 4.83
CA GLY A 183 17.74 3.50 5.05
C GLY A 183 18.15 4.04 6.41
N TRP A 184 18.01 5.36 6.55
CA TRP A 184 18.23 6.09 7.79
C TRP A 184 16.91 6.62 8.30
N VAL A 185 16.70 6.52 9.62
CA VAL A 185 15.51 7.05 10.29
C VAL A 185 15.92 7.87 11.50
N GLU A 186 15.38 9.08 11.62
CA GLU A 186 15.50 9.91 12.82
C GLU A 186 14.12 10.01 13.49
N ARG A 187 14.01 9.64 14.77
CA ARG A 187 12.79 9.93 15.53
C ARG A 187 12.84 11.38 15.99
N VAL A 188 11.83 12.17 15.68
CA VAL A 188 11.66 13.57 16.08
C VAL A 188 10.40 13.73 16.92
N ASN A 189 10.29 14.84 17.66
CA ASN A 189 9.02 15.23 18.25
C ASN A 189 8.01 15.61 17.16
N LEU A 190 6.72 15.40 17.42
CA LEU A 190 5.68 15.92 16.55
C LEU A 190 5.79 17.46 16.48
N PRO A 191 5.95 18.06 15.29
CA PRO A 191 6.00 19.51 15.14
C PRO A 191 4.78 20.17 15.76
N THR A 192 4.97 21.28 16.50
CA THR A 192 3.89 21.99 17.21
C THR A 192 2.74 22.42 16.30
N GLN A 193 3.00 22.70 15.03
CA GLN A 193 1.93 23.00 14.08
C GLN A 193 1.00 21.79 13.87
N LEU A 194 1.57 20.58 13.77
CA LEU A 194 0.80 19.35 13.55
C LEU A 194 -0.02 18.91 14.76
N THR A 195 0.31 19.36 15.98
CA THR A 195 -0.52 19.06 17.16
C THR A 195 -1.91 19.69 17.06
N THR A 196 -2.05 20.80 16.33
CA THR A 196 -3.32 21.50 16.11
C THR A 196 -3.98 21.08 14.80
N ASP A 197 -3.19 20.90 13.74
CA ASP A 197 -3.73 20.63 12.39
C ASP A 197 -4.27 19.20 12.25
N LEU A 198 -3.58 18.19 12.80
CA LEU A 198 -3.95 16.78 12.61
C LEU A 198 -5.31 16.38 13.23
N PRO A 199 -5.69 16.84 14.43
CA PRO A 199 -7.00 16.53 15.01
C PRO A 199 -8.18 17.08 14.20
N GLN A 200 -7.98 18.20 13.50
CA GLN A 200 -9.02 18.87 12.69
C GLN A 200 -9.02 18.41 11.22
N ALA A 201 -7.93 17.77 10.76
CA ALA A 201 -7.78 17.36 9.38
C ALA A 201 -8.55 16.08 9.05
N ASP A 202 -9.26 16.11 7.92
CA ASP A 202 -9.79 14.91 7.28
C ASP A 202 -8.67 13.88 7.08
N PRO A 203 -8.95 12.56 7.21
CA PRO A 203 -7.95 11.51 7.01
C PRO A 203 -7.18 11.64 5.69
N GLN A 204 -7.86 12.01 4.59
CA GLN A 204 -7.24 12.23 3.27
C GLN A 204 -6.26 13.40 3.23
N ARG A 205 -6.36 14.36 4.17
CA ARG A 205 -5.48 15.53 4.23
C ARG A 205 -4.20 15.26 5.03
N ARG A 206 -4.21 14.27 5.93
CA ARG A 206 -3.06 13.96 6.81
C ARG A 206 -1.76 13.64 6.07
N PRO A 207 -1.74 12.84 4.97
CA PRO A 207 -0.49 12.58 4.23
C PRO A 207 0.19 13.87 3.76
N TYR A 208 -0.58 14.87 3.33
CA TYR A 208 -0.06 16.17 2.90
C TYR A 208 0.57 16.95 4.05
N LEU A 209 -0.08 16.97 5.21
CA LEU A 209 0.45 17.65 6.40
C LEU A 209 1.78 17.03 6.85
N TYR A 210 1.88 15.70 6.84
CA TYR A 210 3.13 15.00 7.13
C TYR A 210 4.22 15.27 6.08
N ALA A 211 3.84 15.28 4.79
CA ALA A 211 4.78 15.49 3.70
C ALA A 211 5.37 16.91 3.70
N GLU A 212 4.55 17.91 4.04
CA GLU A 212 4.97 19.30 4.25
C GLU A 212 5.89 19.46 5.46
N ALA A 213 5.66 18.68 6.52
CA ALA A 213 6.51 18.65 7.70
C ALA A 213 7.79 17.79 7.56
N GLY A 214 7.98 17.11 6.43
CA GLY A 214 9.13 16.24 6.18
C GLY A 214 9.09 14.89 6.92
N LEU A 215 7.92 14.47 7.42
CA LEU A 215 7.70 13.21 8.15
C LEU A 215 7.44 12.05 7.18
N TRP A 216 8.51 11.57 6.53
CA TRP A 216 8.45 10.57 5.45
C TRP A 216 7.66 9.30 5.81
N HIS A 217 7.93 8.75 6.99
CA HIS A 217 7.34 7.47 7.41
C HIS A 217 5.84 7.62 7.67
N GLU A 218 5.40 8.73 8.28
CA GLU A 218 4.00 9.05 8.49
C GLU A 218 3.27 9.34 7.17
N THR A 219 3.92 10.03 6.22
CA THR A 219 3.36 10.26 4.88
C THR A 219 3.08 8.95 4.16
N LEU A 220 4.06 8.04 4.08
CA LEU A 220 3.88 6.74 3.44
C LEU A 220 2.81 5.90 4.15
N THR A 221 2.89 5.81 5.48
CA THR A 221 1.99 4.97 6.28
C THR A 221 0.55 5.44 6.15
N SER A 222 0.29 6.74 6.32
CA SER A 222 -1.07 7.27 6.23
C SER A 222 -1.67 7.15 4.82
N LEU A 223 -0.87 7.32 3.78
CA LEU A 223 -1.35 7.13 2.40
C LEU A 223 -1.61 5.66 2.06
N ALA A 224 -0.74 4.75 2.52
CA ALA A 224 -0.94 3.31 2.34
C ALA A 224 -2.19 2.82 3.07
N GLU A 225 -2.44 3.30 4.29
CA GLU A 225 -3.65 2.99 5.07
C GLU A 225 -4.93 3.46 4.35
N LEU A 226 -4.93 4.68 3.80
CA LEU A 226 -6.06 5.18 3.00
C LEU A 226 -6.31 4.28 1.77
N GLN A 227 -5.26 3.87 1.06
CA GLN A 227 -5.40 2.96 -0.08
C GLN A 227 -5.94 1.59 0.32
N GLN A 228 -5.50 1.04 1.46
CA GLN A 228 -6.03 -0.23 1.96
C GLN A 228 -7.51 -0.12 2.35
N GLN A 229 -7.93 1.00 2.93
CA GLN A 229 -9.33 1.25 3.28
C GLN A 229 -10.21 1.56 2.07
N GLN A 230 -9.64 2.10 0.99
CA GLN A 230 -10.34 2.53 -0.22
C GLN A 230 -9.64 2.01 -1.49
N PRO A 231 -9.57 0.68 -1.71
CA PRO A 231 -8.75 0.09 -2.78
C PRO A 231 -9.21 0.49 -4.20
N SER A 232 -10.49 0.83 -4.38
CA SER A 232 -11.04 1.28 -5.66
C SER A 232 -10.83 2.78 -5.92
N ASN A 233 -10.27 3.54 -4.97
CA ASN A 233 -10.09 4.98 -5.11
C ASN A 233 -8.88 5.28 -6.01
N ALA A 234 -9.15 5.62 -7.27
CA ALA A 234 -8.11 5.96 -8.24
C ALA A 234 -7.27 7.17 -7.85
N GLU A 235 -7.85 8.13 -7.13
CA GLU A 235 -7.13 9.32 -6.66
C GLU A 235 -6.00 8.94 -5.71
N LEU A 236 -6.26 8.05 -4.74
CA LEU A 236 -5.22 7.62 -3.79
C LEU A 236 -4.05 6.89 -4.48
N ARG A 237 -4.32 6.15 -5.57
CA ARG A 237 -3.28 5.54 -6.40
C ARG A 237 -2.44 6.60 -7.11
N THR A 238 -3.09 7.59 -7.72
CA THR A 238 -2.40 8.74 -8.34
C THR A 238 -1.53 9.51 -7.33
N GLN A 239 -2.02 9.68 -6.09
CA GLN A 239 -1.28 10.36 -5.04
C GLN A 239 -0.07 9.54 -4.55
N TRP A 240 -0.17 8.22 -4.53
CA TRP A 240 0.95 7.33 -4.25
C TRP A 240 2.02 7.40 -5.32
N GLU A 241 1.62 7.35 -6.60
CA GLU A 241 2.54 7.51 -7.72
C GLU A 241 3.25 8.88 -7.67
N SER A 242 2.50 9.95 -7.39
CA SER A 242 3.04 11.32 -7.28
C SER A 242 4.03 11.46 -6.14
N LEU A 243 3.73 10.86 -4.97
CA LEU A 243 4.62 10.85 -3.82
C LEU A 243 5.94 10.15 -4.15
N LEU A 244 5.88 8.93 -4.70
CA LEU A 244 7.06 8.14 -5.04
C LEU A 244 7.88 8.81 -6.15
N ARG A 245 7.23 9.41 -7.16
CA ARG A 245 7.90 10.23 -8.19
C ARG A 245 8.67 11.39 -7.57
N SER A 246 8.05 12.15 -6.67
CA SER A 246 8.68 13.29 -6.00
C SER A 246 9.91 12.88 -5.16
N ALA A 247 9.89 11.65 -4.63
CA ALA A 247 10.96 11.03 -3.88
C ALA A 247 12.07 10.42 -4.76
N GLY A 248 11.91 10.41 -6.09
CA GLY A 248 12.86 9.78 -7.03
C GLY A 248 12.68 8.27 -7.19
N LEU A 249 11.54 7.71 -6.80
CA LEU A 249 11.19 6.29 -6.84
C LEU A 249 10.24 5.97 -8.00
N GLU A 250 10.39 6.67 -9.13
CA GLU A 250 9.47 6.58 -10.28
C GLU A 250 9.26 5.14 -10.76
N THR A 251 10.33 4.36 -10.82
CA THR A 251 10.30 2.95 -11.29
C THR A 251 9.50 2.03 -10.38
N LEU A 252 9.23 2.44 -9.14
CA LEU A 252 8.46 1.69 -8.15
C LEU A 252 7.06 2.28 -7.91
N SER A 253 6.73 3.40 -8.57
CA SER A 253 5.49 4.15 -8.34
C SER A 253 4.21 3.32 -8.52
N GLN A 254 4.25 2.37 -9.46
CA GLN A 254 3.13 1.50 -9.83
C GLN A 254 3.24 0.08 -9.25
N ALA A 255 4.25 -0.19 -8.42
CA ALA A 255 4.39 -1.50 -7.79
C ALA A 255 3.18 -1.78 -6.88
N PRO A 256 2.57 -2.97 -6.96
CA PRO A 256 1.41 -3.30 -6.12
C PRO A 256 1.84 -3.46 -4.67
N PHE A 257 0.90 -3.29 -3.73
CA PHE A 257 1.11 -3.75 -2.36
C PHE A 257 1.09 -5.28 -2.34
N ALA A 258 2.16 -5.88 -1.83
CA ALA A 258 2.23 -7.31 -1.60
C ALA A 258 1.76 -7.62 -0.17
N GLN A 259 0.96 -8.68 -0.02
CA GLN A 259 0.64 -9.20 1.30
C GLN A 259 1.89 -9.80 1.92
N CYS A 260 2.29 -9.25 3.05
CA CYS A 260 3.37 -9.79 3.86
C CYS A 260 3.22 -9.36 5.31
N CYS A 261 3.80 -10.19 6.20
CA CYS A 261 4.38 -9.69 7.43
C CYS A 261 3.36 -9.18 8.47
N GLN A 262 2.12 -9.65 8.45
CA GLN A 262 1.18 -9.39 9.56
C GLN A 262 1.54 -10.28 10.76
N ALA A 263 1.41 -9.74 11.97
CA ALA A 263 1.36 -10.57 13.16
C ALA A 263 0.16 -11.50 13.02
N GLN A 264 0.40 -12.81 12.96
CA GLN A 264 -0.65 -13.82 13.07
C GLN A 264 -1.25 -13.82 14.48
#